data_AF-A0A3S4GGY6-F1
#
_entry.id   AF-A0A3S4GGY6-F1
#
_cell.length_a   1.000
_cell.length_b   1.000
_cell.length_c   1.000
_cell.angle_alpha   90.00
_cell.angle_beta   90.00
_cell.angle_gamma   90.00
#
_symmetry.space_group_name_H-M   'P 1'
#
loop_
_entity.id
_entity.type
_entity.pdbx_description
1 polymer ?
#
loop_
_entity_poly.entity_id
_entity_poly.type
_entity_poly.pdbx_seq_one_letter_code
_entity_poly.pdbx_strand_id
1 'polypeptide(L)'
;MRRLDPKIKAIVLRVNSPGGSVTASEIIREELAAAKAAGKPVVVSMGGMAASGGYWISTPADYIVANPSTLTGSIGIFGVINTVENTLGSIGVHTDGVATSPLADVSSTKSAAAGSAAADAVEH
;
A
#
# COMPACT_ATOMS: atom_id res chain seq x y z
N MET A 1 -22.96 2.78 -6.40
CA MET A 1 -22.26 1.82 -5.50
C MET A 1 -22.99 0.47 -5.49
N ARG A 2 -22.33 -0.64 -5.86
CA ARG A 2 -22.95 -1.99 -5.96
C ARG A 2 -23.61 -2.46 -4.65
N ARG A 3 -23.12 -2.01 -3.50
CA ARG A 3 -23.69 -2.25 -2.17
C ARG A 3 -25.15 -1.77 -2.04
N LEU A 4 -25.51 -0.65 -2.64
CA LEU A 4 -26.82 -0.02 -2.46
C LEU A 4 -27.88 -0.51 -3.46
N ASP A 5 -27.49 -1.24 -4.51
CA ASP A 5 -28.42 -1.71 -5.52
C ASP A 5 -29.13 -3.01 -5.07
N PRO A 6 -30.45 -3.02 -4.84
CA PRO A 6 -31.18 -4.21 -4.39
C PRO A 6 -31.18 -5.35 -5.41
N LYS A 7 -30.90 -5.09 -6.69
CA LYS A 7 -30.79 -6.13 -7.74
C LYS A 7 -29.51 -6.94 -7.62
N ILE A 8 -28.44 -6.36 -7.06
CA ILE A 8 -27.15 -7.03 -6.88
C ILE A 8 -27.20 -7.90 -5.62
N LYS A 9 -27.10 -9.22 -5.80
CA LYS A 9 -27.17 -10.21 -4.72
C LYS A 9 -25.82 -10.67 -4.18
N ALA A 10 -24.74 -10.48 -4.95
CA ALA A 10 -23.38 -10.82 -4.57
C ALA A 10 -22.37 -9.95 -5.35
N ILE A 11 -21.12 -9.94 -4.91
CA ILE A 11 -20.04 -9.20 -5.54
C ILE A 11 -18.88 -10.17 -5.80
N VAL A 12 -18.40 -10.20 -7.05
CA VAL A 12 -17.13 -10.84 -7.39
C VAL A 12 -16.09 -9.76 -7.64
N LEU A 13 -15.01 -9.78 -6.86
CA LEU A 13 -13.85 -8.92 -7.06
C LEU A 13 -12.75 -9.69 -7.79
N ARG A 14 -12.45 -9.28 -9.03
CA ARG A 14 -11.30 -9.79 -9.79
C ARG A 14 -10.05 -8.99 -9.42
N VAL A 15 -9.04 -9.65 -8.89
CA VAL A 15 -7.78 -9.01 -8.47
C VAL A 15 -6.63 -9.46 -9.36
N ASN A 16 -5.92 -8.51 -9.95
CA ASN A 16 -4.64 -8.72 -10.63
C ASN A 16 -3.71 -7.55 -10.28
N SER A 17 -3.10 -7.57 -9.09
CA SER A 17 -2.35 -6.43 -8.53
C SER A 17 -1.15 -6.89 -7.69
N PRO A 18 0.03 -6.24 -7.84
CA PRO A 18 1.18 -6.42 -6.95
C PRO A 18 1.03 -5.74 -5.58
N GLY A 19 0.02 -4.90 -5.40
CA GLY A 19 -0.15 -4.05 -4.21
C GLY A 19 -0.05 -2.56 -4.54
N GLY A 20 0.39 -1.77 -3.57
CA GLY A 20 0.55 -0.32 -3.73
C GLY A 20 0.19 0.45 -2.47
N SER A 21 -0.51 1.57 -2.64
CA SER A 21 -0.89 2.47 -1.54
C SER A 21 -1.70 1.76 -0.45
N VAL A 22 -1.27 1.94 0.81
CA VAL A 22 -1.99 1.47 2.00
C VAL A 22 -3.35 2.14 2.12
N THR A 23 -3.42 3.46 1.93
CA THR A 23 -4.67 4.22 2.11
C THR A 23 -5.70 3.86 1.05
N ALA A 24 -5.27 3.71 -0.20
CA ALA A 24 -6.16 3.27 -1.28
C ALA A 24 -6.66 1.83 -1.05
N SER A 25 -5.76 0.94 -0.59
CA SER A 25 -6.13 -0.43 -0.24
C SER A 25 -7.15 -0.46 0.90
N GLU A 26 -6.99 0.38 1.91
CA GLU A 26 -7.92 0.43 3.04
C GLU A 26 -9.31 0.93 2.65
N ILE A 27 -9.40 1.98 1.83
CA ILE A 27 -10.69 2.49 1.32
C ILE A 27 -11.46 1.38 0.57
N ILE A 28 -10.76 0.59 -0.26
CA ILE A 28 -11.39 -0.53 -0.97
C ILE A 28 -11.82 -1.62 0.00
N ARG A 29 -10.97 -1.97 0.97
CA ARG A 29 -11.26 -2.99 1.99
C ARG A 29 -12.50 -2.61 2.79
N GLU A 30 -12.62 -1.35 3.21
CA GLU A 30 -13.76 -0.82 3.96
C GLU A 30 -15.07 -0.96 3.17
N GLU A 31 -15.09 -0.60 1.88
CA GLU A 31 -16.31 -0.72 1.07
C GLU A 31 -16.72 -2.18 0.82
N LEU A 32 -15.75 -3.10 0.68
CA LEU A 32 -16.04 -4.53 0.57
C LEU A 32 -16.56 -5.11 1.88
N ALA A 33 -15.97 -4.70 3.01
CA ALA A 33 -16.46 -5.08 4.33
C ALA A 33 -17.89 -4.56 4.56
N ALA A 34 -18.17 -3.31 4.16
CA ALA A 34 -19.51 -2.73 4.22
C ALA A 34 -20.51 -3.47 3.32
N ALA A 35 -20.09 -3.95 2.15
CA ALA A 35 -20.95 -4.72 1.26
C ALA A 35 -21.31 -6.08 1.86
N LYS A 36 -20.32 -6.75 2.47
CA LYS A 36 -20.52 -8.00 3.22
C LYS A 36 -21.43 -7.80 4.42
N ALA A 37 -21.22 -6.74 5.20
CA ALA A 37 -22.07 -6.38 6.34
C ALA A 37 -23.51 -6.06 5.94
N ALA A 38 -23.72 -5.53 4.73
CA ALA A 38 -25.05 -5.33 4.13
C ALA A 38 -25.70 -6.62 3.60
N GLY A 39 -25.12 -7.79 3.89
CA GLY A 39 -25.66 -9.10 3.52
C GLY A 39 -25.38 -9.52 2.08
N LYS A 40 -24.43 -8.87 1.39
CA LYS A 40 -24.03 -9.27 0.03
C LYS A 40 -22.75 -10.09 0.09
N PRO A 41 -22.77 -11.38 -0.25
CA PRO A 41 -21.56 -12.19 -0.30
C PRO A 41 -20.52 -11.57 -1.23
N VAL A 42 -19.27 -11.56 -0.78
CA VAL A 42 -18.11 -11.07 -1.52
C VAL A 42 -17.18 -12.25 -1.81
N VAL A 43 -16.94 -12.53 -3.08
CA VAL A 43 -15.99 -13.54 -3.53
C VAL A 43 -14.85 -12.86 -4.27
N VAL A 44 -13.61 -13.20 -3.92
CA VAL A 44 -12.42 -12.75 -4.64
C VAL A 44 -11.95 -13.83 -5.60
N SER A 45 -11.73 -13.43 -6.85
CA SER A 45 -11.03 -14.24 -7.85
C SER A 45 -9.67 -13.61 -8.10
N MET A 46 -8.60 -14.26 -7.65
CA MET A 46 -7.23 -13.83 -7.90
C MET A 46 -6.79 -14.28 -9.31
N GLY A 47 -6.22 -13.35 -10.07
CA GLY A 47 -5.64 -13.56 -11.39
C GLY A 47 -4.16 -13.96 -11.31
N GLY A 48 -3.32 -13.36 -12.15
CA GLY A 48 -1.88 -13.64 -12.13
C GLY A 48 -1.21 -13.24 -10.81
N MET A 49 -1.62 -12.11 -10.22
CA MET A 49 -1.04 -11.60 -8.98
C MET A 49 -2.07 -10.97 -8.04
N ALA A 50 -1.94 -11.18 -6.74
CA ALA A 50 -2.76 -10.53 -5.71
C ALA A 50 -1.95 -10.42 -4.41
N ALA A 51 -0.90 -9.59 -4.43
CA ALA A 51 0.09 -9.47 -3.36
C ALA A 51 0.00 -8.12 -2.63
N SER A 52 0.54 -8.02 -1.42
CA SER A 52 0.57 -6.80 -0.59
C SER A 52 -0.82 -6.12 -0.51
N GLY A 53 -0.99 -4.89 -0.99
CA GLY A 53 -2.29 -4.21 -1.07
C GLY A 53 -3.37 -5.01 -1.84
N GLY A 54 -3.00 -5.80 -2.84
CA GLY A 54 -3.91 -6.71 -3.55
C GLY A 54 -4.44 -7.84 -2.67
N TYR A 55 -3.60 -8.35 -1.76
CA TYR A 55 -4.03 -9.29 -0.72
C TYR A 55 -4.86 -8.57 0.35
N TRP A 56 -4.47 -7.36 0.75
CA TRP A 56 -5.16 -6.52 1.73
C TRP A 56 -6.64 -6.30 1.37
N ILE A 57 -6.92 -5.88 0.13
CA ILE A 57 -8.31 -5.69 -0.34
C ILE A 57 -9.10 -6.99 -0.43
N SER A 58 -8.43 -8.14 -0.45
CA SER A 58 -9.06 -9.46 -0.54
C SER A 58 -9.51 -10.00 0.82
N THR A 59 -8.95 -9.48 1.92
CA THR A 59 -9.23 -9.92 3.29
C THR A 59 -10.69 -9.87 3.76
N PRO A 60 -11.58 -8.94 3.32
CA PRO A 60 -12.96 -8.92 3.78
C PRO A 60 -13.86 -9.94 3.04
N ALA A 61 -13.34 -10.66 2.04
CA ALA A 61 -14.13 -11.62 1.27
C ALA A 61 -14.68 -12.78 2.12
N ASP A 62 -15.77 -13.38 1.69
CA ASP A 62 -16.28 -14.65 2.21
C ASP A 62 -15.48 -15.84 1.68
N TYR A 63 -15.08 -15.77 0.42
CA TYR A 63 -14.24 -16.77 -0.23
C TYR A 63 -13.19 -16.11 -1.12
N ILE A 64 -11.98 -16.66 -1.08
CA ILE A 64 -10.87 -16.29 -1.95
C ILE A 64 -10.51 -17.50 -2.79
N VAL A 65 -10.55 -17.35 -4.11
CA VAL A 65 -10.15 -18.39 -5.06
C VAL A 65 -8.94 -17.89 -5.83
N ALA A 66 -7.88 -18.69 -5.83
CA ALA A 66 -6.64 -18.42 -6.56
C ALA A 66 -6.26 -19.62 -7.43
N ASN A 67 -5.63 -19.35 -8.57
CA ASN A 67 -4.99 -20.40 -9.34
C ASN A 67 -3.72 -20.87 -8.58
N PRO A 68 -3.31 -22.15 -8.66
CA PRO A 68 -2.05 -22.60 -8.06
C PRO A 68 -0.81 -21.80 -8.50
N SER A 69 -0.84 -21.21 -9.69
CA SER A 69 0.21 -20.34 -10.25
C SER A 69 0.03 -18.85 -9.92
N THR A 70 -1.02 -18.45 -9.19
CA THR A 70 -1.22 -17.07 -8.74
C THR A 70 -0.14 -16.68 -7.73
N LEU A 71 0.53 -15.55 -7.96
CA LEU A 71 1.44 -14.95 -6.99
C LEU A 71 0.65 -14.12 -5.98
N THR A 72 0.61 -14.54 -4.72
CA THR A 72 -0.17 -13.88 -3.67
C THR A 72 0.64 -13.78 -2.38
N GLY A 73 0.07 -13.21 -1.32
CA GLY A 73 0.78 -12.94 -0.06
C GLY A 73 1.56 -11.63 -0.11
N SER A 74 2.88 -11.65 0.13
CA SER A 74 3.71 -10.44 0.32
C SER A 74 3.15 -9.52 1.41
N ILE A 75 2.80 -10.10 2.55
CA ILE A 75 2.24 -9.40 3.71
C ILE A 75 3.37 -8.63 4.39
N GLY A 76 3.44 -7.32 4.12
CA GLY A 76 4.46 -6.42 4.64
C GLY A 76 4.28 -5.00 4.11
N ILE A 77 4.97 -4.05 4.73
CA ILE A 77 4.96 -2.63 4.35
C ILE A 77 6.40 -2.13 4.24
N PHE A 78 6.67 -1.29 3.23
CA PHE A 78 7.95 -0.61 3.08
C PHE A 78 7.73 0.82 2.60
N GLY A 79 8.66 1.70 2.93
CA GLY A 79 8.71 3.08 2.46
C GLY A 79 10.16 3.48 2.28
N VAL A 80 10.43 4.28 1.24
CA VAL A 80 11.80 4.70 0.90
C VAL A 80 11.84 6.23 0.88
N ILE A 81 12.80 6.79 1.61
CA ILE A 81 13.11 8.23 1.59
C ILE A 81 14.52 8.35 1.02
N ASN A 82 14.65 9.05 -0.11
CA ASN A 82 15.94 9.32 -0.73
C ASN A 82 16.31 10.79 -0.52
N THR A 83 17.51 11.03 -0.02
CA THR A 83 18.09 12.37 0.11
C THR A 83 19.37 12.48 -0.74
N VAL A 84 19.65 13.70 -1.23
CA VAL A 84 20.74 13.98 -2.18
C VAL A 84 21.68 15.08 -1.68
N GLU A 85 21.64 15.40 -0.39
CA GLU A 85 22.44 16.46 0.24
C GLU A 85 23.94 16.24 0.03
N ASN A 86 24.43 15.00 0.13
CA ASN A 86 25.85 14.69 -0.07
C ASN A 86 26.24 14.75 -1.56
N THR A 87 25.35 14.31 -2.44
CA THR A 87 25.53 14.43 -3.90
C THR A 87 25.59 15.90 -4.31
N LEU A 88 24.70 16.74 -3.78
CA LEU A 88 24.72 18.19 -4.03
C LEU A 88 25.94 18.86 -3.40
N GLY A 89 26.32 18.46 -2.19
CA GLY A 89 27.54 18.95 -1.52
C GLY A 89 28.80 18.67 -2.33
N SER A 90 28.89 17.53 -3.03
CA SER A 90 30.03 17.20 -3.90
C SER A 90 30.22 18.15 -5.08
N ILE A 91 29.15 18.84 -5.51
CA ILE A 91 29.18 19.87 -6.56
C ILE A 91 29.05 21.30 -6.02
N GLY A 92 29.21 21.48 -4.70
CA GLY A 92 29.20 22.79 -4.03
C GLY A 92 27.81 23.41 -3.81
N VAL A 93 26.74 22.62 -3.92
CA VAL A 93 25.36 23.07 -3.70
C VAL A 93 24.90 22.66 -2.30
N HIS A 94 24.41 23.63 -1.52
CA HIS A 94 23.92 23.43 -0.15
C HIS A 94 22.50 24.00 0.02
N THR A 95 21.71 23.37 0.90
CA THR A 95 20.35 23.84 1.25
C THR A 95 20.33 24.25 2.71
N ASP A 96 19.87 25.48 2.98
CA ASP A 96 19.71 26.03 4.33
C ASP A 96 18.33 26.70 4.48
N GLY A 97 17.86 26.88 5.71
CA GLY A 97 16.59 27.53 6.03
C GLY A 97 16.18 27.35 7.49
N VAL A 98 15.17 28.11 7.92
CA VAL A 98 14.60 27.99 9.27
C VAL A 98 13.33 27.15 9.25
N ALA A 99 13.21 26.25 10.22
CA ALA A 99 12.01 25.43 10.42
C ALA A 99 11.55 25.57 11.88
N THR A 100 10.24 25.52 12.09
CA THR A 100 9.65 25.58 13.44
C THR A 100 9.80 24.26 14.21
N SER A 101 10.10 23.16 13.51
CA SER A 101 10.31 21.82 14.05
C SER A 101 11.09 20.96 13.05
N PRO A 102 11.90 19.96 13.47
CA PRO A 102 12.60 19.05 12.57
C PRO A 102 11.69 18.31 11.57
N LEU A 103 10.44 18.01 11.93
CA LEU A 103 9.48 17.36 11.02
C LEU A 103 9.00 18.30 9.89
N ALA A 104 9.11 19.61 10.09
CA ALA A 104 8.78 20.59 9.07
C ALA A 104 9.95 20.81 8.07
N ASP A 105 11.11 20.18 8.29
CA ASP A 105 12.31 20.34 7.47
C ASP A 105 12.69 19.09 6.65
N VAL A 106 11.73 18.18 6.43
CA VAL A 106 11.93 16.97 5.61
C VAL A 106 11.93 17.35 4.13
N SER A 107 13.08 17.21 3.46
CA SER A 107 13.27 17.51 2.03
C SER A 107 14.25 16.53 1.40
N SER A 108 14.19 16.35 0.08
CA SER A 108 15.16 15.54 -0.67
C SER A 108 16.57 16.15 -0.68
N THR A 109 16.71 17.45 -0.48
CA THR A 109 18.01 18.13 -0.51
C THR A 109 18.65 18.32 0.87
N LYS A 110 17.97 17.85 1.91
CA LYS A 110 18.45 17.87 3.30
C LYS A 110 18.53 16.45 3.82
N SER A 111 19.48 16.20 4.72
CA SER A 111 19.60 14.89 5.35
C SER A 111 18.29 14.54 6.07
N ALA A 112 17.81 13.33 5.87
CA ALA A 112 16.67 12.84 6.62
C ALA A 112 17.11 12.69 8.08
N ALA A 113 16.42 13.38 8.99
CA ALA A 113 16.74 13.37 10.42
C ALA A 113 16.94 11.93 10.92
N ALA A 114 18.01 11.72 11.69
CA ALA A 114 18.48 10.43 12.20
C ALA A 114 17.32 9.59 12.77
N GLY A 115 16.81 8.68 11.96
CA GLY A 115 15.56 7.94 12.21
C GLY A 115 15.06 7.22 10.97
N SER A 116 15.37 7.71 9.77
CA SER A 116 15.21 6.96 8.53
C SER A 116 16.55 6.36 8.09
N ALA A 117 17.10 5.47 8.91
CA ALA A 117 17.93 4.43 8.34
C ALA A 117 17.00 3.62 7.43
N ALA A 118 17.25 3.69 6.13
CA ALA A 118 16.74 2.71 5.19
C ALA A 118 16.91 1.33 5.84
N ALA A 119 15.84 0.56 5.85
CA ALA A 119 15.80 -0.80 6.37
C ALA A 119 16.73 -1.70 5.54
N ASP A 120 18.03 -1.63 5.81
CA ASP A 120 19.10 -2.53 5.39
C ASP A 120 19.89 -2.85 6.67
N ALA A 121 19.88 -4.05 7.25
CA ALA A 121 20.19 -5.30 6.57
C ALA A 121 19.28 -6.46 7.05
N VAL A 122 18.52 -7.02 6.10
CA VAL A 122 18.18 -8.46 6.13
C VAL A 122 19.38 -9.18 5.51
N GLU A 123 20.40 -9.40 6.33
CA GLU A 123 21.38 -10.46 6.14
C GLU A 123 21.05 -11.52 7.18
N HIS A 124 20.50 -12.65 6.73
CA HIS A 124 20.77 -14.05 7.11
C HIS A 124 19.82 -14.95 6.30
#